data_AF-A0A929CBS7-F1
#
_entry.id   AF-A0A929CBS7-F1
#
_cell.length_a   1.000
_cell.length_b   1.000
_cell.length_c   1.000
_cell.angle_alpha   90.00
_cell.angle_beta   90.00
_cell.angle_gamma   90.00
#
_symmetry.space_group_name_H-M   'P 1'
#
loop_
_entity.id
_entity.type
_entity.pdbx_description
1 polymer ?
#
loop_
_entity_poly.entity_id
_entity_poly.type
_entity_poly.pdbx_seq_one_letter_code
_entity_poly.pdbx_strand_id
1 'polypeptide(L)'
;INDYPDSDYAMIILDPDYFKNMKAKESKLSELYTRTYTAFERGQYYTVIGNSDQALRLYGDSAALIPKFLYLKALAVGKVDVVDSLAVVLKGIIKNYPSSEVSPMAQDLLNYIAKDRPDLGTGTSTESSEEPAFESPYAYDPKTTHLYLLVVKRQSIKLSAMKVRISDHNLKYYSLRELTINSVLLDDIRYMITVGNFDNAEDAMDYYNDINSDAYVFGELGTGNFVETIISMKNYPIFYRDKDADLYKRFFEINYLKD
;
A
#
# COMPACT_ATOMS: atom_id res chain seq x y z
N ILE A 1 14.11 8.77 24.07
CA ILE A 1 14.94 9.59 23.15
C ILE A 1 14.44 9.22 21.75
N ASN A 2 13.33 9.69 21.17
CA ASN A 2 12.54 10.94 21.25
C ASN A 2 13.35 12.20 21.00
N ASP A 3 13.89 12.35 19.80
CA ASP A 3 13.94 13.62 19.04
C ASP A 3 14.65 13.36 17.69
N TYR A 4 13.90 12.87 16.70
CA TYR A 4 14.32 13.00 15.30
C TYR A 4 14.17 14.48 14.94
N PRO A 5 15.23 15.16 14.46
CA PRO A 5 15.27 16.61 14.35
C PRO A 5 14.11 17.13 13.47
N ASP A 6 13.13 17.76 14.12
CA ASP A 6 11.86 18.24 13.57
C ASP A 6 11.99 19.46 12.63
N SER A 7 13.12 19.69 11.98
CA SER A 7 13.39 21.01 11.39
C SER A 7 13.86 21.00 9.95
N ASP A 8 14.92 20.26 9.59
CA ASP A 8 15.63 20.66 8.37
C ASP A 8 15.08 20.00 7.09
N TYR A 9 14.60 18.75 7.15
CA TYR A 9 14.08 18.04 5.98
C TYR A 9 12.64 18.43 5.60
N ALA A 10 11.83 18.86 6.56
CA ALA A 10 10.47 19.35 6.28
C ALA A 10 10.51 20.77 5.68
N MET A 11 11.56 21.56 5.97
CA MET A 11 11.74 22.91 5.42
C MET A 11 12.16 22.94 3.95
N ILE A 12 12.81 21.89 3.42
CA ILE A 12 13.24 21.87 2.00
C ILE A 12 12.04 21.77 1.05
N ILE A 13 10.88 21.27 1.51
CA ILE A 13 9.64 21.21 0.72
C ILE A 13 8.98 22.60 0.57
N LEU A 14 9.39 23.59 1.37
CA LEU A 14 8.94 24.96 1.26
C LEU A 14 9.78 25.70 0.23
N ASP A 15 9.44 25.52 -1.05
CA ASP A 15 9.64 26.62 -1.99
C ASP A 15 8.41 27.56 -1.86
N PRO A 16 8.58 28.79 -1.34
CA PRO A 16 7.49 29.76 -1.23
C PRO A 16 6.90 30.13 -2.60
N ASP A 17 7.70 30.01 -3.67
CA ASP A 17 7.23 30.20 -5.04
C ASP A 17 6.50 28.95 -5.57
N TYR A 18 6.83 27.74 -5.09
CA TYR A 18 6.07 26.53 -5.41
C TYR A 18 4.61 26.63 -4.95
N PHE A 19 4.35 27.03 -3.70
CA PHE A 19 2.97 27.21 -3.21
C PHE A 19 2.24 28.37 -3.89
N LYS A 20 2.94 29.45 -4.25
CA LYS A 20 2.36 30.53 -5.08
C LYS A 20 2.00 30.06 -6.49
N ASN A 21 2.85 29.25 -7.11
CA ASN A 21 2.65 28.69 -8.44
C ASN A 21 1.59 27.56 -8.45
N MET A 22 1.41 26.84 -7.33
CA MET A 22 0.39 25.80 -7.17
C MET A 22 -1.02 26.39 -6.98
N LYS A 23 -1.16 27.55 -6.33
CA LYS A 23 -2.41 28.33 -6.28
C LYS A 23 -2.90 28.74 -7.68
N ALA A 24 -2.01 28.87 -8.66
CA ALA A 24 -2.37 29.20 -10.04
C ALA A 24 -2.86 27.98 -10.86
N LYS A 25 -2.72 26.75 -10.36
CA LYS A 25 -3.15 25.50 -11.01
C LYS A 25 -4.18 24.74 -10.17
N GLU A 26 -5.27 25.40 -9.80
CA GLU A 26 -6.37 24.86 -8.96
C GLU A 26 -6.80 23.45 -9.39
N SER A 27 -6.28 22.44 -8.70
CA SER A 27 -6.71 21.05 -8.82
C SER A 27 -7.04 20.51 -7.44
N LYS A 28 -8.03 19.62 -7.35
CA LYS A 28 -8.41 18.95 -6.08
C LYS A 28 -7.23 18.24 -5.41
N LEU A 29 -6.25 17.76 -6.18
CA LEU A 29 -5.02 17.14 -5.66
C LEU A 29 -4.12 18.17 -4.95
N SER A 30 -3.99 19.37 -5.52
CA SER A 30 -3.25 20.48 -4.90
C SER A 30 -3.87 20.94 -3.58
N GLU A 31 -5.21 20.99 -3.51
CA GLU A 31 -5.94 21.30 -2.28
C GLU A 31 -5.74 20.22 -1.22
N LEU A 32 -5.86 18.95 -1.61
CA LEU A 32 -5.61 17.82 -0.72
C LEU A 32 -4.17 17.84 -0.19
N TYR A 33 -3.19 18.17 -1.02
CA TYR A 33 -1.79 18.27 -0.59
C TYR A 33 -1.61 19.40 0.43
N THR A 34 -2.20 20.56 0.17
CA THR A 34 -2.16 21.71 1.10
C THR A 34 -2.74 21.34 2.48
N ARG A 35 -3.88 20.65 2.50
CA ARG A 35 -4.49 20.15 3.75
C ARG A 35 -3.62 19.12 4.45
N THR A 36 -2.98 18.23 3.70
CA THR A 36 -2.08 17.19 4.22
C THR A 36 -0.84 17.80 4.86
N TYR A 37 -0.23 18.77 4.20
CA TYR A 37 0.90 19.51 4.74
C TYR A 37 0.52 20.28 6.01
N THR A 38 -0.62 21.01 5.99
CA THR A 38 -1.12 21.72 7.18
C THR A 38 -1.37 20.77 8.36
N ALA A 39 -1.87 19.55 8.09
CA ALA A 39 -2.04 18.53 9.11
C ALA A 39 -0.68 18.07 9.68
N PHE A 40 0.33 17.91 8.82
CA PHE A 40 1.69 17.56 9.23
C PHE A 40 2.30 18.62 10.15
N GLU A 41 2.21 19.90 9.78
CA GLU A 41 2.68 21.03 10.60
C GLU A 41 1.99 21.09 11.97
N ARG A 42 0.74 20.61 12.06
CA ARG A 42 -0.03 20.54 13.31
C ARG A 42 0.19 19.24 14.09
N GLY A 43 1.13 18.38 13.68
CA GLY A 43 1.38 17.09 14.31
C GLY A 43 0.24 16.07 14.15
N GLN A 44 -0.68 16.28 13.21
CA GLN A 44 -1.85 15.42 12.98
C GLN A 44 -1.47 14.23 12.09
N TYR A 45 -0.54 13.40 12.54
CA TYR A 45 0.12 12.38 11.72
C TYR A 45 -0.82 11.33 11.12
N TYR A 46 -1.85 10.87 11.85
CA TYR A 46 -2.85 9.95 11.28
C TYR A 46 -3.65 10.59 10.13
N THR A 47 -3.95 11.90 10.22
CA THR A 47 -4.60 12.65 9.13
C THR A 47 -3.68 12.75 7.92
N VAL A 48 -2.37 12.93 8.12
CA VAL A 48 -1.38 12.96 7.04
C VAL A 48 -1.38 11.62 6.30
N ILE A 49 -1.29 10.51 7.04
CA ILE A 49 -1.30 9.16 6.47
C ILE A 49 -2.60 8.94 5.66
N GLY A 50 -3.76 9.24 6.25
CA GLY A 50 -5.05 9.05 5.60
C GLY A 50 -5.23 9.89 4.32
N ASN A 51 -4.80 11.15 4.33
CA ASN A 51 -4.87 12.00 3.15
C ASN A 51 -3.88 11.55 2.06
N SER A 52 -2.68 11.11 2.43
CA SER A 52 -1.71 10.57 1.47
C SER A 52 -2.24 9.29 0.82
N ASP A 53 -2.83 8.38 1.60
CA ASP A 53 -3.47 7.19 1.06
C ASP A 53 -4.64 7.53 0.14
N GLN A 54 -5.41 8.56 0.50
CA GLN A 54 -6.47 9.08 -0.37
C GLN A 54 -5.93 9.65 -1.68
N ALA A 55 -4.81 10.38 -1.66
CA ALA A 55 -4.19 10.92 -2.85
C ALA A 55 -3.74 9.80 -3.80
N LEU A 56 -3.07 8.77 -3.27
CA LEU A 56 -2.69 7.60 -4.07
C LEU A 56 -3.91 6.91 -4.69
N ARG A 57 -4.94 6.63 -3.89
CA ARG A 57 -6.16 5.97 -4.40
C ARG A 57 -6.86 6.75 -5.50
N LEU A 58 -6.94 8.08 -5.38
CA LEU A 58 -7.73 8.91 -6.29
C LEU A 58 -6.99 9.32 -7.56
N TYR A 59 -5.66 9.41 -7.51
CA TYR A 59 -4.87 9.99 -8.59
C TYR A 59 -3.82 9.03 -9.17
N GLY A 60 -3.65 7.86 -8.57
CA GLY A 60 -2.68 6.84 -8.98
C GLY A 60 -1.24 7.29 -8.79
N ASP A 61 -0.29 6.44 -9.14
CA ASP A 61 1.12 6.65 -8.81
C ASP A 61 1.82 7.63 -9.77
N SER A 62 1.27 7.89 -10.96
CA SER A 62 1.89 8.75 -11.98
C SER A 62 1.70 10.26 -11.75
N ALA A 63 0.85 10.66 -10.81
CA ALA A 63 0.59 12.07 -10.57
C ALA A 63 1.78 12.77 -9.87
N ALA A 64 2.17 13.94 -10.38
CA ALA A 64 3.40 14.63 -9.97
C ALA A 64 3.51 14.97 -8.46
N LEU A 65 2.38 15.05 -7.74
CA LEU A 65 2.34 15.35 -6.31
C LEU A 65 2.48 14.11 -5.41
N ILE A 66 2.29 12.91 -5.97
CA ILE A 66 2.24 11.65 -5.20
C ILE A 66 3.53 11.36 -4.44
N PRO A 67 4.73 11.55 -5.03
CA PRO A 67 5.98 11.36 -4.28
C PRO A 67 6.03 12.24 -3.03
N LYS A 68 5.49 13.46 -3.12
CA LYS A 68 5.46 14.40 -1.99
C LYS A 68 4.47 13.95 -0.90
N PHE A 69 3.32 13.41 -1.28
CA PHE A 69 2.39 12.79 -0.33
C PHE A 69 3.01 11.60 0.39
N LEU A 70 3.74 10.76 -0.34
CA LEU A 70 4.44 9.61 0.23
C LEU A 70 5.55 10.04 1.18
N TYR A 71 6.27 11.12 0.86
CA TYR A 71 7.29 11.65 1.75
C TYR A 71 6.69 12.17 3.07
N LEU A 72 5.60 12.95 3.01
CA LEU A 72 4.87 13.37 4.22
C LEU A 72 4.32 12.18 5.01
N LYS A 73 3.83 11.14 4.32
CA LYS A 73 3.39 9.89 4.94
C LYS A 73 4.55 9.19 5.65
N ALA A 74 5.73 9.09 5.04
CA ALA A 74 6.90 8.47 5.67
C ALA A 74 7.27 9.14 6.99
N LEU A 75 7.32 10.48 6.98
CA LEU A 75 7.59 11.28 8.18
C LEU A 75 6.53 11.07 9.26
N ALA A 76 5.25 11.07 8.87
CA ALA A 76 4.13 10.84 9.78
C ALA A 76 4.15 9.43 10.38
N VAL A 77 4.42 8.39 9.57
CA VAL A 77 4.56 7.00 10.00
C VAL A 77 5.67 6.88 11.05
N GLY A 78 6.84 7.48 10.83
CA GLY A 78 7.93 7.42 11.81
C GLY A 78 7.64 8.14 13.13
N LYS A 79 6.59 8.96 13.20
CA LYS A 79 6.12 9.59 14.44
C LYS A 79 5.09 8.76 15.20
N VAL A 80 4.34 7.89 14.53
CA VAL A 80 3.24 7.11 15.13
C VAL A 80 3.50 5.61 15.17
N ASP A 81 4.58 5.16 14.56
CA ASP A 81 4.99 3.76 14.45
C ASP A 81 6.52 3.64 14.60
N VAL A 82 7.08 2.47 14.32
CA VAL A 82 8.51 2.19 14.38
C VAL A 82 9.27 2.76 13.17
N VAL A 83 10.55 3.06 13.38
CA VAL A 83 11.45 3.63 12.36
C VAL A 83 11.59 2.74 11.12
N ASP A 84 11.45 1.42 11.27
CA ASP A 84 11.42 0.44 10.19
C ASP A 84 10.27 0.72 9.21
N SER A 85 9.08 1.06 9.71
CA SER A 85 7.91 1.41 8.88
C SER A 85 8.16 2.68 8.07
N LEU A 86 8.82 3.68 8.66
CA LEU A 86 9.26 4.88 7.93
C LEU A 86 10.26 4.51 6.83
N ALA A 87 11.28 3.70 7.16
CA ALA A 87 12.33 3.32 6.23
C ALA A 87 11.77 2.58 5.00
N VAL A 88 10.75 1.73 5.18
CA VAL A 88 10.04 1.06 4.08
C VAL A 88 9.43 2.09 3.12
N VAL A 89 8.74 3.11 3.63
CA VAL A 89 8.11 4.13 2.77
C VAL A 89 9.17 4.95 2.03
N LEU A 90 10.27 5.35 2.69
CA LEU A 90 11.36 6.11 2.05
C LEU A 90 12.05 5.30 0.95
N LYS A 91 12.33 4.02 1.18
CA LYS A 91 12.90 3.12 0.15
C LYS A 91 11.96 2.99 -1.05
N GLY A 92 10.65 2.91 -0.80
CA GLY A 92 9.64 2.92 -1.86
C GLY A 92 9.67 4.20 -2.71
N ILE A 93 9.86 5.37 -2.09
CA ILE A 93 9.96 6.65 -2.82
C ILE A 93 11.14 6.65 -3.78
N ILE A 94 12.33 6.25 -3.29
CA ILE A 94 13.56 6.23 -4.09
C ILE A 94 13.42 5.25 -5.27
N LYS A 95 12.80 4.09 -5.02
CA LYS A 95 12.61 3.03 -6.02
C LYS A 95 11.61 3.41 -7.09
N ASN A 96 10.45 3.91 -6.69
CA ASN A 96 9.32 4.13 -7.61
C ASN A 96 9.36 5.53 -8.24
N TYR A 97 10.06 6.48 -7.62
CA TYR A 97 10.14 7.86 -8.07
C TYR A 97 11.58 8.39 -8.15
N PRO A 98 12.52 7.68 -8.79
CA PRO A 98 13.94 8.04 -8.75
C PRO A 98 14.24 9.47 -9.24
N SER A 99 13.43 9.98 -10.17
CA SER A 99 13.56 11.34 -10.73
C SER A 99 12.79 12.43 -9.96
N SER A 100 12.13 12.09 -8.86
CA SER A 100 11.38 13.06 -8.05
C SER A 100 12.30 13.89 -7.16
N GLU A 101 11.92 15.14 -6.94
CA GLU A 101 12.62 16.06 -6.03
C GLU A 101 12.72 15.55 -4.58
N VAL A 102 11.79 14.69 -4.13
CA VAL A 102 11.81 14.13 -2.77
C VAL A 102 12.68 12.89 -2.63
N SER A 103 13.14 12.29 -3.75
CA SER A 103 13.94 11.07 -3.71
C SER A 103 15.33 11.29 -3.11
N PRO A 104 16.06 12.38 -3.44
CA PRO A 104 17.27 12.76 -2.70
C PRO A 104 16.98 12.97 -1.20
N MET A 105 15.86 13.61 -0.85
CA MET A 105 15.50 13.86 0.55
C MET A 105 15.23 12.54 1.31
N ALA A 106 14.54 11.60 0.69
CA ALA A 106 14.28 10.28 1.25
C ALA A 106 15.58 9.48 1.45
N GLN A 107 16.49 9.56 0.47
CA GLN A 107 17.80 8.94 0.51
C GLN A 107 18.65 9.51 1.66
N ASP A 108 18.65 10.83 1.84
CA ASP A 108 19.42 11.43 2.92
C ASP A 108 18.84 11.14 4.30
N LEU A 109 17.52 11.07 4.44
CA LEU A 109 16.88 10.68 5.70
C LEU A 109 17.17 9.22 6.06
N LEU A 110 17.20 8.30 5.07
CA LEU A 110 17.65 6.93 5.29
C LEU A 110 19.12 6.88 5.72
N ASN A 111 19.99 7.67 5.09
CA ASN A 111 21.40 7.79 5.49
C ASN A 111 21.55 8.32 6.92
N TYR A 112 20.68 9.24 7.35
CA TYR A 112 20.66 9.74 8.72
C TYR A 112 20.25 8.65 9.71
N ILE A 113 19.16 7.93 9.43
CA ILE A 113 18.68 6.81 10.25
C ILE A 113 19.75 5.71 10.34
N ALA A 114 20.47 5.46 9.25
CA ALA A 114 21.55 4.47 9.16
C ALA A 114 22.68 4.68 10.18
N LYS A 115 22.86 5.92 10.69
CA LYS A 115 23.88 6.20 11.71
C LYS A 115 23.61 5.45 13.01
N ASP A 116 22.34 5.29 13.37
CA ASP A 116 21.92 4.61 14.59
C ASP A 116 21.34 3.21 14.31
N ARG A 117 20.81 3.00 13.10
CA ARG A 117 20.23 1.73 12.60
C ARG A 117 20.84 1.37 11.25
N PRO A 118 22.10 0.87 11.20
CA PRO A 118 22.81 0.60 9.94
C PRO A 118 22.07 -0.37 9.01
N ASP A 119 21.25 -1.25 9.58
CA ASP A 119 20.38 -2.19 8.87
C ASP A 119 19.27 -1.51 8.05
N LEU A 120 18.92 -0.26 8.39
CA LEU A 120 17.91 0.53 7.69
C LEU A 120 18.49 1.46 6.62
N GLY A 121 19.80 1.62 6.56
CA GLY A 121 20.46 2.46 5.57
C GLY A 121 20.32 1.97 4.13
N THR A 122 20.49 2.90 3.20
CA THR A 122 20.66 2.66 1.77
C THR A 122 22.15 2.73 1.48
N GLY A 123 22.85 1.60 1.68
CA GLY A 123 24.29 1.50 1.43
C GLY A 123 24.67 2.20 0.12
N THR A 124 25.55 3.18 0.18
CA THR A 124 26.05 3.90 -0.99
C THR A 124 26.84 2.97 -1.87
N SER A 125 26.21 2.48 -2.93
CA SER A 125 26.90 2.00 -4.13
C SER A 125 25.99 2.18 -5.34
N THR A 126 26.39 3.14 -6.16
CA THR A 126 26.02 3.31 -7.56
C THR A 126 26.42 2.06 -8.34
N GLU A 127 25.69 0.97 -8.20
CA GLU A 127 25.86 -0.23 -9.01
C GLU A 127 24.53 -0.94 -9.09
N SER A 128 24.06 -1.14 -10.32
CA SER A 128 23.09 -2.16 -10.67
C SER A 128 23.48 -3.47 -9.97
N SER A 129 22.86 -3.71 -8.83
CA SER A 129 23.03 -4.93 -8.06
C SER A 129 21.64 -5.33 -7.64
N GLU A 130 21.21 -6.44 -8.22
CA GLU A 130 20.00 -7.16 -7.87
C GLU A 130 19.90 -7.19 -6.33
N GLU A 131 18.81 -6.65 -5.78
CA GLU A 131 18.45 -6.87 -4.38
C GLU A 131 18.65 -8.35 -4.06
N PRO A 132 19.10 -8.74 -2.85
CA PRO A 132 19.09 -10.15 -2.48
C PRO A 132 17.68 -10.65 -2.81
N ALA A 133 17.60 -11.59 -3.76
CA ALA A 133 16.35 -11.96 -4.39
C ALA A 133 15.31 -12.13 -3.28
N PHE A 134 14.17 -11.43 -3.36
CA PHE A 134 13.08 -11.65 -2.43
C PHE A 134 12.73 -13.15 -2.50
N GLU A 135 13.28 -13.91 -1.55
CA GLU A 135 13.14 -15.36 -1.54
C GLU A 135 11.74 -15.64 -1.03
N SER A 136 10.91 -16.09 -1.96
CA SER A 136 9.54 -16.44 -1.72
C SER A 136 9.29 -17.82 -2.31
N PRO A 137 8.56 -18.69 -1.61
CA PRO A 137 8.16 -19.99 -2.16
C PRO A 137 7.10 -19.83 -3.27
N TYR A 138 6.54 -18.62 -3.44
CA TYR A 138 5.52 -18.30 -4.43
C TYR A 138 6.14 -17.95 -5.78
N ALA A 139 5.49 -18.41 -6.85
CA ALA A 139 5.91 -18.17 -8.23
C ALA A 139 4.94 -17.21 -8.92
N TYR A 140 5.49 -16.24 -9.67
CA TYR A 140 4.70 -15.34 -10.50
C TYR A 140 4.40 -16.00 -11.85
N ASP A 141 3.12 -16.17 -12.17
CA ASP A 141 2.66 -16.76 -13.41
C ASP A 141 1.30 -16.17 -13.82
N PRO A 142 1.28 -15.00 -14.49
CA PRO A 142 0.05 -14.23 -14.70
C PRO A 142 -0.95 -14.88 -15.66
N LYS A 143 -0.54 -15.91 -16.40
CA LYS A 143 -1.39 -16.60 -17.38
C LYS A 143 -2.21 -17.74 -16.78
N THR A 144 -2.03 -18.01 -15.49
CA THR A 144 -2.74 -19.10 -14.80
C THR A 144 -4.01 -18.60 -14.16
N THR A 145 -4.89 -19.53 -13.80
CA THR A 145 -6.10 -19.20 -13.04
C THR A 145 -5.76 -18.55 -11.70
N HIS A 146 -6.39 -17.40 -11.43
CA HIS A 146 -6.25 -16.66 -10.19
C HIS A 146 -7.58 -16.57 -9.44
N LEU A 147 -7.47 -16.36 -8.14
CA LEU A 147 -8.57 -16.06 -7.23
C LEU A 147 -8.30 -14.70 -6.60
N TYR A 148 -9.35 -13.94 -6.34
CA TYR A 148 -9.25 -12.88 -5.34
C TYR A 148 -9.14 -13.52 -3.96
N LEU A 149 -8.27 -12.98 -3.11
CA LEU A 149 -7.96 -13.49 -1.77
C LEU A 149 -8.10 -12.39 -0.73
N LEU A 150 -9.01 -12.59 0.23
CA LEU A 150 -9.20 -11.75 1.39
C LEU A 150 -8.91 -12.54 2.67
N VAL A 151 -7.91 -12.10 3.42
CA VAL A 151 -7.60 -12.60 4.76
C VAL A 151 -8.06 -11.57 5.77
N VAL A 152 -8.90 -11.95 6.72
CA VAL A 152 -9.53 -11.00 7.66
C VAL A 152 -9.61 -11.56 9.06
N LYS A 153 -9.37 -10.71 10.06
CA LYS A 153 -9.49 -11.09 11.48
C LYS A 153 -10.93 -11.51 11.79
N ARG A 154 -11.11 -12.65 12.45
CA ARG A 154 -12.44 -13.20 12.77
C ARG A 154 -13.25 -12.26 13.64
N GLN A 155 -12.59 -11.58 14.58
CA GLN A 155 -13.25 -10.66 15.51
C GLN A 155 -13.71 -9.34 14.87
N SER A 156 -13.16 -8.98 13.71
CA SER A 156 -13.54 -7.73 13.03
C SER A 156 -14.74 -7.89 12.11
N ILE A 157 -15.24 -9.11 11.87
CA ILE A 157 -16.35 -9.36 10.95
C ILE A 157 -17.35 -10.40 11.43
N LYS A 158 -18.58 -10.28 10.93
CA LYS A 158 -19.52 -11.41 10.80
C LYS A 158 -19.32 -12.03 9.41
N LEU A 159 -18.86 -13.29 9.35
CA LEU A 159 -18.53 -13.97 8.08
C LEU A 159 -19.70 -13.98 7.10
N SER A 160 -20.91 -14.29 7.56
CA SER A 160 -22.11 -14.31 6.70
C SER A 160 -22.41 -12.95 6.09
N ALA A 161 -22.33 -11.88 6.88
CA ALA A 161 -22.54 -10.51 6.38
C ALA A 161 -21.44 -10.08 5.40
N MET A 162 -20.19 -10.52 5.59
CA MET A 162 -19.12 -10.27 4.62
C MET A 162 -19.41 -10.98 3.29
N LYS A 163 -19.81 -12.26 3.33
CA LYS A 163 -20.18 -13.00 2.11
C LYS A 163 -21.36 -12.39 1.37
N VAL A 164 -22.38 -11.88 2.08
CA VAL A 164 -23.51 -11.18 1.48
C VAL A 164 -23.03 -9.93 0.73
N ARG A 165 -22.22 -9.09 1.37
CA ARG A 165 -21.68 -7.88 0.73
C ARG A 165 -20.88 -8.17 -0.53
N ILE A 166 -20.00 -9.17 -0.49
CA ILE A 166 -19.24 -9.63 -1.66
C ILE A 166 -20.18 -10.18 -2.74
N SER A 167 -21.21 -10.93 -2.35
CA SER A 167 -22.20 -11.46 -3.29
C SER A 167 -22.99 -10.36 -3.99
N ASP A 168 -23.39 -9.31 -3.26
CA ASP A 168 -24.11 -8.16 -3.83
C ASP A 168 -23.21 -7.40 -4.83
N HIS A 169 -21.93 -7.22 -4.51
CA HIS A 169 -20.94 -6.65 -5.42
C HIS A 169 -20.82 -7.50 -6.70
N ASN A 170 -20.67 -8.81 -6.56
CA ASN A 170 -20.58 -9.74 -7.69
C ASN A 170 -21.85 -9.69 -8.56
N LEU A 171 -23.03 -9.67 -7.96
CA LEU A 171 -24.30 -9.59 -8.70
C LEU A 171 -24.43 -8.26 -9.44
N LYS A 172 -23.90 -7.17 -8.90
CA LYS A 172 -24.00 -5.84 -9.49
C LYS A 172 -23.04 -5.65 -10.67
N TYR A 173 -21.79 -6.07 -10.53
CA TYR A 173 -20.72 -5.76 -11.49
C TYR A 173 -20.28 -6.95 -12.34
N TYR A 174 -20.51 -8.18 -11.87
CA TYR A 174 -20.02 -9.42 -12.46
C TYR A 174 -21.15 -10.44 -12.70
N SER A 175 -22.40 -9.99 -12.91
CA SER A 175 -23.59 -10.86 -13.04
C SER A 175 -23.52 -11.91 -14.15
N LEU A 176 -22.74 -11.65 -15.21
CA LEU A 176 -22.51 -12.58 -16.31
C LEU A 176 -21.43 -13.64 -16.00
N ARG A 177 -20.67 -13.46 -14.92
CA ARG A 177 -19.66 -14.41 -14.44
C ARG A 177 -20.25 -15.25 -13.30
N GLU A 178 -20.06 -16.56 -13.36
CA GLU A 178 -20.47 -17.49 -12.29
C GLU A 178 -19.43 -17.52 -11.15
N LEU A 179 -19.20 -16.36 -10.52
CA LEU A 179 -18.19 -16.23 -9.47
C LEU A 179 -18.60 -16.97 -8.19
N THR A 180 -17.73 -17.87 -7.72
CA THR A 180 -17.94 -18.58 -6.45
C THR A 180 -17.28 -17.86 -5.29
N ILE A 181 -17.91 -17.88 -4.11
CA ILE A 181 -17.36 -17.31 -2.87
C ILE A 181 -17.10 -18.44 -1.88
N ASN A 182 -15.83 -18.77 -1.68
CA ASN A 182 -15.39 -19.77 -0.72
C ASN A 182 -14.85 -19.09 0.54
N SER A 183 -15.02 -19.75 1.68
CA SER A 183 -14.57 -19.21 2.97
C SER A 183 -14.14 -20.35 3.88
N VAL A 184 -12.92 -20.28 4.40
CA VAL A 184 -12.36 -21.23 5.35
C VAL A 184 -11.68 -20.51 6.51
N LEU A 185 -11.41 -21.23 7.60
CA LEU A 185 -10.47 -20.76 8.60
C LEU A 185 -9.06 -20.91 8.04
N LEU A 186 -8.28 -19.81 8.07
CA LEU A 186 -6.85 -19.87 7.81
C LEU A 186 -6.13 -20.38 9.06
N ASP A 187 -6.55 -19.84 10.20
CA ASP A 187 -6.12 -20.20 11.55
C ASP A 187 -7.22 -19.83 12.57
N ASP A 188 -6.89 -19.87 13.86
CA ASP A 188 -7.83 -19.60 14.95
C ASP A 188 -8.31 -18.14 15.01
N ILE A 189 -7.61 -17.21 14.36
CA ILE A 189 -7.87 -15.77 14.44
C ILE A 189 -8.25 -15.13 13.11
N ARG A 190 -8.06 -15.81 11.98
CA ARG A 190 -8.31 -15.26 10.62
C ARG A 190 -9.19 -16.18 9.76
N TYR A 191 -10.14 -15.56 9.07
CA TYR A 191 -10.80 -16.16 7.92
C TYR A 191 -9.98 -15.93 6.65
N MET A 192 -10.00 -16.91 5.75
CA MET A 192 -9.60 -16.77 4.36
C MET A 192 -10.84 -16.88 3.49
N ILE A 193 -11.14 -15.84 2.72
CA ILE A 193 -12.23 -15.77 1.77
C ILE A 193 -11.61 -15.68 0.38
N THR A 194 -12.06 -16.53 -0.55
CA THR A 194 -11.68 -16.44 -1.95
C THR A 194 -12.88 -16.23 -2.85
N VAL A 195 -12.67 -15.47 -3.91
CA VAL A 195 -13.67 -15.23 -4.94
C VAL A 195 -13.11 -15.59 -6.30
N GLY A 196 -13.95 -16.26 -7.09
CA GLY A 196 -13.74 -16.42 -8.52
C GLY A 196 -13.17 -17.78 -8.93
N ASN A 197 -12.41 -17.70 -10.01
CA ASN A 197 -11.64 -18.68 -10.79
C ASN A 197 -11.32 -17.93 -12.09
N PHE A 198 -10.69 -16.76 -11.95
CA PHE A 198 -10.42 -15.85 -13.06
C PHE A 198 -9.38 -16.48 -13.97
N ASP A 199 -9.55 -16.34 -15.28
CA ASP A 199 -8.73 -17.07 -16.26
C ASP A 199 -7.23 -16.73 -16.16
N ASN A 200 -6.92 -15.51 -15.73
CA ASN A 200 -5.58 -14.97 -15.65
C ASN A 200 -5.49 -13.91 -14.52
N ALA A 201 -4.30 -13.36 -14.31
CA ALA A 201 -4.05 -12.32 -13.31
C ALA A 201 -4.70 -10.96 -13.64
N GLU A 202 -4.85 -10.61 -14.91
CA GLU A 202 -5.48 -9.36 -15.36
C GLU A 202 -6.95 -9.34 -14.94
N ASP A 203 -7.71 -10.38 -15.29
CA ASP A 203 -9.11 -10.57 -14.89
C ASP A 203 -9.30 -10.54 -13.36
N ALA A 204 -8.36 -11.14 -12.62
CA ALA A 204 -8.41 -11.14 -11.16
C ALA A 204 -8.06 -9.76 -10.58
N MET A 205 -7.16 -9.02 -11.23
CA MET A 205 -6.79 -7.66 -10.81
C MET A 205 -7.89 -6.65 -11.09
N ASP A 206 -8.62 -6.77 -12.19
CA ASP A 206 -9.82 -5.97 -12.44
C ASP A 206 -10.82 -6.13 -11.27
N TYR A 207 -11.09 -7.37 -10.88
CA TYR A 207 -11.95 -7.67 -9.73
C TYR A 207 -11.40 -7.10 -8.42
N TYR A 208 -10.11 -7.27 -8.16
CA TYR A 208 -9.46 -6.71 -6.97
C TYR A 208 -9.60 -5.19 -6.92
N ASN A 209 -9.36 -4.48 -8.02
CA ASN A 209 -9.43 -3.02 -8.06
C ASN A 209 -10.87 -2.54 -7.86
N ASP A 210 -11.83 -3.20 -8.52
CA ASP A 210 -13.25 -2.87 -8.41
C ASP A 210 -13.78 -3.07 -7.00
N ILE A 211 -13.54 -4.24 -6.40
CA ILE A 211 -14.06 -4.55 -5.07
C ILE A 211 -13.43 -3.65 -3.99
N ASN A 212 -12.14 -3.34 -4.10
CA ASN A 212 -11.45 -2.48 -3.14
C ASN A 212 -11.96 -1.04 -3.16
N SER A 213 -12.55 -0.60 -4.29
CA SER A 213 -13.21 0.70 -4.40
C SER A 213 -14.64 0.71 -3.81
N ASP A 214 -15.19 -0.46 -3.49
CA ASP A 214 -16.55 -0.61 -3.00
C ASP A 214 -16.66 -0.41 -1.47
N ALA A 215 -17.04 0.82 -1.09
CA ALA A 215 -17.26 1.20 0.30
C ALA A 215 -18.37 0.39 1.00
N TYR A 216 -19.31 -0.23 0.27
CA TYR A 216 -20.31 -1.10 0.88
C TYR A 216 -19.68 -2.40 1.40
N VAL A 217 -18.69 -2.93 0.68
CA VAL A 217 -17.99 -4.16 1.07
C VAL A 217 -17.10 -3.90 2.29
N PHE A 218 -16.26 -2.86 2.23
CA PHE A 218 -15.18 -2.64 3.21
C PHE A 218 -15.44 -1.51 4.22
N GLY A 219 -16.50 -0.72 4.08
CA GLY A 219 -16.68 0.51 4.89
C GLY A 219 -16.77 0.32 6.40
N GLU A 220 -17.13 -0.88 6.86
CA GLU A 220 -17.15 -1.23 8.29
C GLU A 220 -15.84 -1.86 8.80
N LEU A 221 -14.90 -2.17 7.91
CA LEU A 221 -13.61 -2.74 8.26
C LEU A 221 -12.64 -1.63 8.65
N GLY A 222 -12.17 -1.66 9.90
CA GLY A 222 -11.05 -0.81 10.30
C GLY A 222 -9.78 -1.16 9.52
N THR A 223 -8.97 -0.15 9.20
CA THR A 223 -7.67 -0.31 8.56
C THR A 223 -6.79 -1.29 9.34
N GLY A 224 -6.05 -2.16 8.64
CA GLY A 224 -5.15 -3.15 9.26
C GLY A 224 -5.83 -4.39 9.86
N ASN A 225 -7.14 -4.61 9.62
CA ASN A 225 -7.84 -5.83 10.03
C ASN A 225 -7.94 -6.90 8.94
N PHE A 226 -7.48 -6.58 7.73
CA PHE A 226 -7.51 -7.47 6.59
C PHE A 226 -6.32 -7.24 5.66
N VAL A 227 -6.07 -8.25 4.84
CA VAL A 227 -5.11 -8.26 3.74
C VAL A 227 -5.87 -8.76 2.51
N GLU A 228 -5.80 -8.01 1.42
CA GLU A 228 -6.39 -8.35 0.14
C GLU A 228 -5.30 -8.46 -0.92
N THR A 229 -5.42 -9.48 -1.77
CA THR A 229 -4.46 -9.79 -2.85
C THR A 229 -5.19 -10.61 -3.93
N ILE A 230 -4.49 -10.97 -5.01
CA ILE A 230 -4.87 -12.10 -5.85
C ILE A 230 -3.90 -13.26 -5.69
N ILE A 231 -4.37 -14.49 -5.90
CA ILE A 231 -3.59 -15.70 -5.73
C ILE A 231 -3.78 -16.69 -6.86
N SER A 232 -2.66 -17.14 -7.45
CA SER A 232 -2.69 -18.21 -8.45
C SER A 232 -3.05 -19.54 -7.78
N MET A 233 -3.69 -20.43 -8.54
CA MET A 233 -3.99 -21.79 -8.06
C MET A 233 -2.73 -22.57 -7.66
N LYS A 234 -1.56 -22.23 -8.23
CA LYS A 234 -0.25 -22.81 -7.85
C LYS A 234 0.23 -22.31 -6.48
N ASN A 235 0.03 -21.02 -6.17
CA ASN A 235 0.46 -20.42 -4.92
C ASN A 235 -0.50 -20.71 -3.76
N TYR A 236 -1.79 -20.95 -4.04
CA TYR A 236 -2.82 -21.24 -3.04
C TYR A 236 -2.44 -22.33 -2.01
N PRO A 237 -1.98 -23.55 -2.40
CA PRO A 237 -1.63 -24.58 -1.42
C PRO A 237 -0.42 -24.22 -0.56
N ILE A 238 0.54 -23.47 -1.11
CA ILE A 238 1.72 -22.97 -0.38
C ILE A 238 1.24 -21.96 0.67
N PHE A 239 0.42 -21.00 0.25
CA PHE A 239 -0.13 -19.97 1.12
C PHE A 239 -1.00 -20.56 2.24
N TYR A 240 -1.86 -21.52 1.91
CA TYR A 240 -2.73 -22.15 2.90
C TYR A 240 -1.97 -22.95 3.96
N ARG A 241 -0.83 -23.56 3.58
CA ARG A 241 0.06 -24.26 4.50
C ARG A 241 0.83 -23.28 5.40
N ASP A 242 1.43 -22.26 4.80
CA ASP A 242 2.38 -21.37 5.48
C ASP A 242 1.66 -20.25 6.26
N LYS A 243 0.46 -19.86 5.80
CA LYS A 243 -0.46 -18.88 6.44
C LYS A 243 0.14 -17.48 6.63
N ASP A 244 1.25 -17.21 5.96
CA ASP A 244 1.96 -15.96 6.03
C ASP A 244 1.37 -14.95 5.04
N ALA A 245 0.35 -14.24 5.51
CA ALA A 245 -0.33 -13.19 4.75
C ALA A 245 0.56 -11.99 4.46
N ASP A 246 1.53 -11.71 5.34
CA ASP A 246 2.43 -10.57 5.17
C ASP A 246 3.49 -10.87 4.10
N LEU A 247 4.06 -12.08 4.11
CA LEU A 247 4.97 -12.54 3.05
C LEU A 247 4.25 -12.61 1.70
N TYR A 248 3.02 -13.14 1.68
CA TYR A 248 2.26 -13.21 0.43
C TYR A 248 1.87 -11.82 -0.09
N LYS A 249 1.50 -10.89 0.80
CA LYS A 249 1.24 -9.49 0.44
C LYS A 249 2.47 -8.84 -0.19
N ARG A 250 3.66 -9.05 0.38
CA ARG A 250 4.92 -8.55 -0.22
C ARG A 250 5.19 -9.17 -1.59
N PHE A 251 5.01 -10.49 -1.73
CA PHE A 251 5.11 -11.16 -3.03
C PHE A 251 4.14 -10.55 -4.05
N PHE A 252 2.89 -10.33 -3.64
CA PHE A 252 1.85 -9.72 -4.47
C PHE A 252 2.24 -8.30 -4.91
N GLU A 253 2.63 -7.43 -3.98
CA GLU A 253 3.08 -6.06 -4.26
C GLU A 253 4.26 -6.03 -5.25
N ILE A 254 5.24 -6.93 -5.07
CA ILE A 254 6.44 -6.99 -5.91
C ILE A 254 6.16 -7.50 -7.33
N ASN A 255 5.12 -8.32 -7.54
CA ASN A 255 4.92 -9.01 -8.82
C ASN A 255 3.68 -8.57 -9.60
N TYR A 256 2.66 -8.06 -8.91
CA TYR A 256 1.36 -7.72 -9.50
C TYR A 256 1.04 -6.23 -9.44
N LEU A 257 1.69 -5.48 -8.54
CA LEU A 257 1.53 -4.02 -8.43
C LEU A 257 2.75 -3.25 -8.95
N LYS A 258 3.67 -3.93 -9.64
CA LYS A 258 4.74 -3.26 -10.37
C LYS A 258 4.20 -2.73 -11.69
N ASP A 259 4.34 -1.42 -11.89
CA ASP A 259 4.40 -0.81 -13.20
C ASP A 259 5.76 -1.10 -13.88
#